data_AF-A0A7S3RCE1-F1
#
_entry.id   AF-A0A7S3RCE1-F1
#
_cell.length_a   1.000
_cell.length_b   1.000
_cell.length_c   1.000
_cell.angle_alpha   90.00
_cell.angle_beta   90.00
_cell.angle_gamma   90.00
#
_symmetry.space_group_name_H-M   'P 1'
#
loop_
_entity.id
_entity.type
_entity.pdbx_description
1 polymer ?
#
loop_
_entity_poly.entity_id
_entity_poly.type
_entity_poly.pdbx_seq_one_letter_code
_entity_poly.pdbx_strand_id
1 'polypeptide(L)'
;GSSYVTDPRWMARAGSISFTRVSATNFAQADTRSDSDPYVRWSLGKETLAETNFLRNVLGRRGRTQTSTQNPAWDSEYLANLPHGVGASMTLTVSVWDSDRGQDDPLGSATFELQLENGVRTMTLPLEHVPGGRESTVTFTSRVELPLRPSPEPEAEAVTEAVTAGPVTRKEIRMMSPEEQQRYAAAVKKMMENTSGPESSEFFRLAGYHGWPGNGAERNYSYCEHRQETFPGWHRAYLIAFEQSLRDADRALGNDGHIGLPYWDVLARPELNGQVVPSIVKEHFGNGTAVPRALLDESLPPGGAAHQRKRLWDEGYAIADDADLKRTIESQRLPEKIGDALWIRQHYRAASTYGTSSRDSVETPHDLIHVLCGFPMKSLMHAAFHPLFWLHHCNIDRLYEAYLENNPDSQREFEANQERSRFVNRRKGTHDRYDEWLKPFYLPGGARGNRKFYPRHTFDIARYGDYVYDALHLRPAQAMTERPVYAVFEDVDINALPCSYTLHAFIYPTGAEATTPPLGPTIASIMDDPNYAGLGGVFAGKADVCTNCQNSDPFDVRIDVSARLKALGLSAADAVVKVVAVDEEEEYMAVGNPTTRAQGWRAVLRAVERL
;
A
#
# COMPACT_ATOMS: atom_id res chain seq x y z
N GLY A 1 -37.43 -12.96 -7.37
CA GLY A 1 -37.08 -12.90 -8.80
C GLY A 1 -36.52 -11.54 -9.13
N SER A 2 -35.19 -11.46 -9.23
CA SER A 2 -34.37 -10.54 -10.05
C SER A 2 -32.96 -10.59 -9.48
N SER A 3 -32.14 -11.46 -10.07
CA SER A 3 -30.71 -11.58 -9.80
C SER A 3 -29.99 -10.40 -10.46
N TYR A 4 -29.47 -9.48 -9.65
CA TYR A 4 -28.40 -8.59 -10.12
C TYR A 4 -27.09 -9.37 -10.05
N VAL A 5 -26.78 -10.06 -11.14
CA VAL A 5 -25.42 -10.53 -11.44
C VAL A 5 -24.64 -9.29 -11.84
N THR A 6 -23.79 -8.79 -10.96
CA THR A 6 -22.81 -7.76 -11.30
C THR A 6 -21.67 -8.42 -12.07
N ASP A 7 -21.77 -8.41 -13.40
CA ASP A 7 -20.70 -8.78 -14.34
C ASP A 7 -19.49 -7.83 -14.16
N PRO A 8 -18.26 -8.30 -13.88
CA PRO A 8 -17.09 -7.47 -13.53
C PRO A 8 -16.53 -6.58 -14.66
N ARG A 9 -17.19 -6.48 -15.82
CA ARG A 9 -16.64 -5.85 -17.04
C ARG A 9 -16.64 -4.32 -17.07
N TRP A 10 -16.96 -3.64 -15.97
CA TRP A 10 -17.28 -2.21 -16.01
C TRP A 10 -16.25 -1.26 -15.39
N MET A 11 -15.06 -1.72 -14.97
CA MET A 11 -14.09 -0.84 -14.29
C MET A 11 -12.63 -0.93 -14.80
N ALA A 12 -12.41 -1.03 -16.12
CA ALA A 12 -11.11 -0.80 -16.77
C ALA A 12 -11.18 0.40 -17.76
N ARG A 13 -10.12 1.21 -17.89
CA ARG A 13 -10.06 2.29 -18.89
C ARG A 13 -10.07 1.66 -20.29
N ALA A 14 -10.95 2.11 -21.20
CA ALA A 14 -11.13 1.51 -22.53
C ALA A 14 -10.22 2.11 -23.63
N GLY A 15 -9.49 3.19 -23.33
CA GLY A 15 -8.57 3.88 -24.25
C GLY A 15 -8.76 5.40 -24.24
N SER A 16 -7.84 6.12 -24.88
CA SER A 16 -7.92 7.56 -25.08
C SER A 16 -7.79 7.92 -26.56
N ILE A 17 -8.34 9.07 -26.93
CA ILE A 17 -8.13 9.66 -28.25
C ILE A 17 -7.71 11.12 -28.10
N SER A 18 -6.66 11.53 -28.81
CA SER A 18 -6.28 12.93 -28.91
C SER A 18 -6.26 13.42 -30.35
N PHE A 19 -6.72 14.66 -30.57
CA PHE A 19 -6.64 15.33 -31.87
C PHE A 19 -5.60 16.44 -31.80
N THR A 20 -4.68 16.46 -32.76
CA THR A 20 -3.57 17.42 -32.86
C THR A 20 -3.47 17.95 -34.30
N ARG A 21 -2.89 19.15 -34.45
CA ARG A 21 -2.64 19.82 -35.75
C ARG A 21 -3.89 19.86 -36.63
N VAL A 22 -4.90 20.57 -36.16
CA VAL A 22 -6.13 20.74 -36.92
C VAL A 22 -5.95 21.98 -37.77
N SER A 23 -6.19 21.89 -39.06
CA SER A 23 -6.26 23.06 -39.93
C SER A 23 -7.46 22.94 -40.86
N ALA A 24 -7.96 24.06 -41.35
CA ALA A 24 -8.94 24.06 -42.40
C ALA A 24 -8.64 25.17 -43.39
N THR A 25 -9.10 25.01 -44.63
CA THR A 25 -8.69 25.91 -45.73
C THR A 25 -9.86 26.28 -46.62
N ASN A 26 -9.69 27.42 -47.31
CA ASN A 26 -10.57 27.90 -48.36
C ASN A 26 -12.00 28.26 -47.90
N PHE A 27 -12.16 28.85 -46.71
CA PHE A 27 -13.46 29.34 -46.26
C PHE A 27 -13.89 30.60 -47.01
N ALA A 28 -15.20 30.79 -47.16
CA ALA A 28 -15.76 32.07 -47.56
C ALA A 28 -15.59 33.09 -46.43
N GLN A 29 -15.49 34.36 -46.80
CA GLN A 29 -15.55 35.46 -45.84
C GLN A 29 -16.99 35.53 -45.30
N ALA A 30 -17.20 35.26 -44.02
CA ALA A 30 -18.54 35.38 -43.42
C ALA A 30 -18.88 36.86 -43.13
N ASP A 31 -17.85 37.65 -42.78
CA ASP A 31 -18.00 39.06 -42.41
C ASP A 31 -17.78 40.04 -43.56
N THR A 32 -18.67 41.01 -43.73
CA THR A 32 -18.57 42.02 -44.82
C THR A 32 -17.40 43.00 -44.71
N ARG A 33 -16.63 42.98 -43.60
CA ARG A 33 -15.62 44.02 -43.26
C ARG A 33 -14.19 43.50 -42.99
N SER A 34 -14.01 42.20 -42.78
CA SER A 34 -12.71 41.55 -42.55
C SER A 34 -12.83 40.04 -42.82
N ASP A 35 -11.71 39.33 -42.95
CA ASP A 35 -11.75 37.86 -42.99
C ASP A 35 -12.38 37.30 -41.71
N SER A 36 -12.96 36.11 -41.81
CA SER A 36 -13.58 35.39 -40.68
C SER A 36 -12.62 35.16 -39.52
N ASP A 37 -13.17 35.05 -38.31
CA ASP A 37 -12.54 34.68 -37.05
C ASP A 37 -12.86 33.21 -36.68
N PRO A 38 -12.35 32.20 -37.42
CA PRO A 38 -12.78 30.83 -37.27
C PRO A 38 -12.30 30.16 -35.96
N TYR A 39 -13.15 29.28 -35.43
CA TYR A 39 -12.80 28.29 -34.41
C TYR A 39 -13.40 26.92 -34.74
N VAL A 40 -12.83 25.85 -34.16
CA VAL A 40 -13.25 24.47 -34.40
C VAL A 40 -13.93 23.84 -33.19
N ARG A 41 -14.93 22.99 -33.42
CA ARG A 41 -15.59 22.13 -32.41
C ARG A 41 -15.59 20.68 -32.88
N TRP A 42 -15.54 19.79 -31.90
CA TRP A 42 -15.51 18.34 -32.07
C TRP A 42 -16.58 17.68 -31.22
N SER A 43 -17.26 16.68 -31.76
CA SER A 43 -18.15 15.79 -31.01
C SER A 43 -17.95 14.34 -31.43
N LEU A 44 -17.98 13.44 -30.45
CA LEU A 44 -17.76 12.01 -30.61
C LEU A 44 -19.02 11.25 -30.17
N GLY A 45 -19.59 10.41 -31.04
CA GLY A 45 -20.78 9.58 -30.77
C GLY A 45 -22.07 10.07 -31.46
N LYS A 46 -23.13 9.24 -31.39
CA LYS A 46 -24.48 9.59 -31.88
C LYS A 46 -25.24 10.37 -30.79
N GLU A 47 -25.93 11.45 -31.17
CA GLU A 47 -26.65 12.37 -30.26
C GLU A 47 -27.81 11.74 -29.44
N THR A 48 -28.05 10.44 -29.52
CA THR A 48 -29.11 9.76 -28.76
C THR A 48 -28.57 9.16 -27.47
N LEU A 49 -28.28 9.97 -26.47
CA LEU A 49 -28.07 9.54 -25.07
C LEU A 49 -28.22 10.73 -24.12
N ALA A 50 -29.42 11.30 -24.09
CA ALA A 50 -29.83 12.27 -23.10
C ALA A 50 -30.21 11.54 -21.80
N GLU A 51 -29.24 11.09 -20.98
CA GLU A 51 -29.56 10.70 -19.58
C GLU A 51 -28.38 10.54 -18.59
N THR A 52 -27.17 11.01 -18.88
CA THR A 52 -26.13 11.12 -17.84
C THR A 52 -25.40 12.45 -17.90
N ASN A 53 -25.37 13.16 -16.75
CA ASN A 53 -24.54 14.35 -16.51
C ASN A 53 -23.04 14.11 -16.74
N PHE A 54 -22.63 12.87 -17.02
CA PHE A 54 -21.28 12.43 -17.36
C PHE A 54 -20.87 12.76 -18.81
N LEU A 55 -21.81 12.75 -19.77
CA LEU A 55 -21.51 12.98 -21.19
C LEU A 55 -21.28 14.46 -21.56
N ARG A 56 -21.63 15.41 -20.67
CA ARG A 56 -21.29 16.83 -20.86
C ARG A 56 -19.79 17.09 -20.93
N ASN A 57 -18.96 16.19 -20.38
CA ASN A 57 -17.49 16.35 -20.40
C ASN A 57 -16.82 15.78 -21.67
N VAL A 58 -17.58 15.13 -22.56
CA VAL A 58 -17.08 14.56 -23.83
C VAL A 58 -17.58 15.36 -25.06
N LEU A 59 -18.63 16.16 -24.91
CA LEU A 59 -19.24 16.91 -26.02
C LEU A 59 -18.77 18.37 -26.05
N GLY A 60 -17.94 18.70 -27.04
CA GLY A 60 -17.73 20.07 -27.52
C GLY A 60 -16.64 20.89 -26.81
N ARG A 61 -15.35 20.52 -26.95
CA ARG A 61 -14.28 21.49 -26.67
C ARG A 61 -14.15 22.48 -27.83
N ARG A 62 -14.48 23.75 -27.58
CA ARG A 62 -14.25 24.89 -28.48
C ARG A 62 -12.75 25.14 -28.59
N GLY A 63 -12.21 25.13 -29.79
CA GLY A 63 -10.84 25.54 -30.08
C GLY A 63 -10.64 27.04 -29.97
N ARG A 64 -9.37 27.49 -29.92
CA ARG A 64 -9.06 28.93 -29.91
C ARG A 64 -9.54 29.59 -31.20
N THR A 65 -10.21 30.72 -31.08
CA THR A 65 -10.53 31.58 -32.22
C THR A 65 -9.24 32.08 -32.87
N GLN A 66 -9.13 31.99 -34.19
CA GLN A 66 -8.04 32.58 -34.97
C GLN A 66 -8.58 33.77 -35.73
N THR A 67 -7.94 34.92 -35.59
CA THR A 67 -8.49 36.18 -36.10
C THR A 67 -8.17 36.39 -37.58
N SER A 68 -9.16 36.81 -38.37
CA SER A 68 -9.02 37.29 -39.75
C SER A 68 -8.27 36.31 -40.68
N THR A 69 -8.72 35.06 -40.75
CA THR A 69 -8.13 34.04 -41.62
C THR A 69 -9.16 33.13 -42.28
N GLN A 70 -8.96 32.87 -43.58
CA GLN A 70 -9.71 31.86 -44.34
C GLN A 70 -9.01 30.48 -44.31
N ASN A 71 -7.84 30.38 -43.68
CA ASN A 71 -7.02 29.16 -43.60
C ASN A 71 -6.50 28.93 -42.16
N PRO A 72 -7.38 28.70 -41.17
CA PRO A 72 -6.98 28.53 -39.78
C PRO A 72 -6.18 27.25 -39.51
N ALA A 73 -5.22 27.33 -38.58
CA ALA A 73 -4.49 26.18 -38.01
C ALA A 73 -4.48 26.20 -36.46
N TRP A 74 -5.20 25.25 -35.86
CA TRP A 74 -5.30 25.04 -34.40
C TRP A 74 -4.35 23.93 -33.95
N ASP A 75 -3.13 24.31 -33.55
CA ASP A 75 -2.10 23.41 -33.03
C ASP A 75 -2.28 23.07 -31.54
N SER A 76 -3.50 22.77 -31.12
CA SER A 76 -3.82 22.38 -29.73
C SER A 76 -4.18 20.91 -29.66
N GLU A 77 -3.80 20.25 -28.55
CA GLU A 77 -4.19 18.87 -28.28
C GLU A 77 -5.57 18.82 -27.61
N TYR A 78 -6.51 18.10 -28.22
CA TYR A 78 -7.83 17.86 -27.67
C TYR A 78 -7.94 16.39 -27.27
N LEU A 79 -7.89 16.11 -25.96
CA LEU A 79 -7.98 14.76 -25.40
C LEU A 79 -9.42 14.42 -25.01
N ALA A 80 -9.88 13.23 -25.39
CA ALA A 80 -11.14 12.63 -24.95
C ALA A 80 -10.93 11.18 -24.51
N ASN A 81 -11.66 10.77 -23.46
CA ASN A 81 -11.65 9.39 -22.97
C ASN A 81 -12.71 8.57 -23.70
N LEU A 82 -12.35 7.35 -24.12
CA LEU A 82 -13.30 6.44 -24.78
C LEU A 82 -14.07 5.61 -23.73
N PRO A 83 -15.41 5.49 -23.85
CA PRO A 83 -16.18 4.61 -22.97
C PRO A 83 -15.90 3.12 -23.21
N HIS A 84 -16.25 2.27 -22.25
CA HIS A 84 -16.09 0.81 -22.38
C HIS A 84 -17.16 0.21 -23.30
N GLY A 85 -16.80 -0.80 -24.11
CA GLY A 85 -17.72 -1.44 -25.05
C GLY A 85 -17.99 -0.65 -26.33
N VAL A 86 -17.21 0.40 -26.61
CA VAL A 86 -17.24 1.08 -27.90
C VAL A 86 -16.85 0.12 -29.01
N GLY A 87 -17.59 0.14 -30.12
CA GLY A 87 -17.36 -0.71 -31.28
C GLY A 87 -16.03 -0.40 -31.99
N ALA A 88 -15.78 -1.05 -33.13
CA ALA A 88 -14.57 -0.82 -33.92
C ALA A 88 -14.45 0.62 -34.47
N SER A 89 -15.53 1.39 -34.45
CA SER A 89 -15.56 2.78 -34.91
C SER A 89 -16.51 3.64 -34.08
N MET A 90 -16.33 4.97 -34.18
CA MET A 90 -17.26 5.98 -33.68
C MET A 90 -17.45 7.09 -34.69
N THR A 91 -18.64 7.68 -34.67
CA THR A 91 -18.94 8.89 -35.44
C THR A 91 -18.21 10.09 -34.83
N LEU A 92 -17.30 10.72 -35.58
CA LEU A 92 -16.71 12.02 -35.24
C LEU A 92 -17.36 13.09 -36.11
N THR A 93 -17.82 14.17 -35.48
CA THR A 93 -18.24 15.39 -36.18
C THR A 93 -17.27 16.52 -35.86
N VAL A 94 -16.75 17.15 -36.91
CA VAL A 94 -15.91 18.35 -36.84
C VAL A 94 -16.70 19.48 -37.45
N SER A 95 -16.84 20.60 -36.73
CA SER A 95 -17.50 21.79 -37.24
C SER A 95 -16.63 23.02 -37.05
N VAL A 96 -16.58 23.87 -38.06
CA VAL A 96 -15.88 25.15 -38.04
C VAL A 96 -16.92 26.26 -38.02
N TRP A 97 -16.69 27.25 -37.18
CA TRP A 97 -17.61 28.33 -36.87
C TRP A 97 -16.87 29.65 -36.92
N ASP A 98 -17.54 30.72 -37.37
CA ASP A 98 -17.06 32.08 -37.25
C ASP A 98 -17.44 32.66 -35.88
N SER A 99 -16.53 33.37 -35.23
CA SER A 99 -16.73 33.88 -33.87
C SER A 99 -17.18 35.34 -33.87
N ASP A 100 -18.49 35.57 -33.77
CA ASP A 100 -19.04 36.92 -33.86
C ASP A 100 -19.43 37.51 -32.51
N ARG A 101 -19.62 38.83 -32.44
CA ARG A 101 -20.15 39.52 -31.24
C ARG A 101 -21.64 39.23 -30.97
N GLY A 102 -22.19 38.18 -31.60
CA GLY A 102 -23.59 37.76 -31.57
C GLY A 102 -23.73 36.24 -31.65
N GLN A 103 -24.44 35.74 -32.66
CA GLN A 103 -24.54 34.32 -32.94
C GLN A 103 -23.44 33.92 -33.91
N ASP A 104 -22.66 32.90 -33.54
CA ASP A 104 -21.57 32.37 -34.37
C ASP A 104 -22.12 31.74 -35.66
N ASP A 105 -21.59 32.16 -36.81
CA ASP A 105 -22.00 31.63 -38.12
C ASP A 105 -21.31 30.28 -38.45
N PRO A 106 -22.03 29.27 -38.97
CA PRO A 106 -21.41 28.00 -39.35
C PRO A 106 -20.59 28.16 -40.64
N LEU A 107 -19.30 27.80 -40.60
CA LEU A 107 -18.39 27.83 -41.74
C LEU A 107 -18.27 26.47 -42.44
N GLY A 108 -18.84 25.43 -41.85
CA GLY A 108 -18.97 24.09 -42.44
C GLY A 108 -18.72 22.98 -41.43
N SER A 109 -19.15 21.76 -41.75
CA SER A 109 -18.97 20.59 -40.91
C SER A 109 -18.66 19.33 -41.70
N ALA A 110 -17.90 18.41 -41.12
CA ALA A 110 -17.70 17.07 -41.65
C ALA A 110 -18.03 16.04 -40.57
N THR A 111 -18.81 15.03 -40.93
CA THR A 111 -19.13 13.88 -40.08
C THR A 111 -18.63 12.61 -40.75
N PHE A 112 -17.92 11.76 -40.00
CA PHE A 112 -17.37 10.53 -40.55
C PHE A 112 -17.20 9.46 -39.46
N GLU A 113 -17.10 8.21 -39.89
CA GLU A 113 -16.80 7.07 -39.00
C GLU A 113 -15.29 6.96 -38.80
N LEU A 114 -14.83 7.31 -37.60
CA LEU A 114 -13.46 7.15 -37.17
C LEU A 114 -13.24 5.72 -36.67
N GLN A 115 -12.32 5.00 -37.32
CA GLN A 115 -11.88 3.68 -36.84
C GLN A 115 -11.02 3.84 -35.59
N LEU A 116 -11.36 3.09 -34.54
CA LEU A 116 -10.62 3.08 -33.27
C LEU A 116 -9.55 1.99 -33.33
N GLU A 117 -8.41 2.34 -33.91
CA GLU A 117 -7.23 1.48 -34.00
C GLU A 117 -6.03 2.22 -33.43
N ASN A 118 -5.17 1.53 -32.67
CA ASN A 118 -3.96 2.12 -32.12
C ASN A 118 -3.08 2.75 -33.20
N GLY A 119 -2.72 4.01 -32.99
CA GLY A 119 -1.81 4.73 -33.87
C GLY A 119 -2.20 6.17 -34.12
N VAL A 120 -1.41 6.81 -34.97
CA VAL A 120 -1.59 8.20 -35.39
C VAL A 120 -2.05 8.21 -36.84
N ARG A 121 -3.17 8.86 -37.12
CA ARG A 121 -3.72 9.03 -38.46
C ARG A 121 -3.94 10.50 -38.75
N THR A 122 -3.53 10.94 -39.94
CA THR A 122 -3.86 12.27 -40.45
C THR A 122 -4.89 12.12 -41.55
N MET A 123 -5.99 12.86 -41.45
CA MET A 123 -7.10 12.81 -42.39
C MET A 123 -7.39 14.21 -42.90
N THR A 124 -7.77 14.32 -44.18
CA THR A 124 -8.29 15.55 -44.79
C THR A 124 -9.67 15.25 -45.34
N LEU A 125 -10.66 16.02 -44.93
CA LEU A 125 -12.07 15.81 -45.25
C LEU A 125 -12.68 17.06 -45.86
N PRO A 126 -13.53 16.95 -46.90
CA PRO A 126 -14.32 18.07 -47.37
C PRO A 126 -15.35 18.46 -46.32
N LEU A 127 -15.56 19.76 -46.15
CA LEU A 127 -16.61 20.30 -45.29
C LEU A 127 -17.90 20.44 -46.08
N GLU A 128 -18.99 19.99 -45.48
CA GLU A 128 -20.35 20.17 -45.98
C GLU A 128 -20.97 21.44 -45.37
N HIS A 129 -22.05 21.93 -45.99
CA HIS A 129 -22.78 23.13 -45.54
C HIS A 129 -21.93 24.40 -45.48
N VAL A 130 -20.91 24.51 -46.33
CA VAL A 130 -20.03 25.69 -46.43
C VAL A 130 -20.80 26.85 -47.10
N PRO A 131 -20.92 28.02 -46.43
CA PRO A 131 -21.52 29.20 -47.03
C PRO A 131 -20.81 29.62 -48.33
N GLY A 132 -21.59 29.93 -49.38
CA GLY A 132 -21.05 30.33 -50.68
C GLY A 132 -20.52 29.20 -51.56
N GLY A 133 -20.62 27.93 -51.12
CA GLY A 133 -20.37 26.75 -51.96
C GLY A 133 -18.90 26.54 -52.34
N ARG A 134 -17.95 27.11 -51.59
CA ARG A 134 -16.52 26.86 -51.80
C ARG A 134 -16.16 25.43 -51.40
N GLU A 135 -15.24 24.82 -52.14
CA GLU A 135 -14.63 23.56 -51.74
C GLU A 135 -13.66 23.83 -50.56
N SER A 136 -14.15 23.68 -49.34
CA SER A 136 -13.35 23.81 -48.12
C SER A 136 -13.04 22.43 -47.53
N THR A 137 -11.88 22.30 -46.91
CA THR A 137 -11.45 21.05 -46.27
C THR A 137 -10.95 21.28 -44.85
N VAL A 138 -11.08 20.26 -44.00
CA VAL A 138 -10.45 20.19 -42.67
C VAL A 138 -9.45 19.04 -42.64
N THR A 139 -8.24 19.33 -42.17
CA THR A 139 -7.17 18.36 -41.93
C THR A 139 -6.92 18.24 -40.43
N PHE A 140 -6.86 17.03 -39.89
CA PHE A 140 -6.50 16.82 -38.48
C PHE A 140 -5.69 15.54 -38.30
N THR A 141 -4.91 15.48 -37.22
CA THR A 141 -4.17 14.28 -36.80
C THR A 141 -4.80 13.69 -35.55
N SER A 142 -5.43 12.53 -35.64
CA SER A 142 -5.92 11.78 -34.48
C SER A 142 -4.86 10.78 -34.01
N ARG A 143 -4.62 10.72 -32.70
CA ARG A 143 -3.93 9.62 -32.03
C ARG A 143 -4.93 8.83 -31.22
N VAL A 144 -5.06 7.54 -31.51
CA VAL A 144 -5.88 6.62 -30.72
C VAL A 144 -4.93 5.73 -29.92
N GLU A 145 -5.15 5.68 -28.60
CA GLU A 145 -4.44 4.85 -27.64
C GLU A 145 -5.45 3.96 -26.92
N LEU A 146 -5.80 2.85 -27.55
CA LEU A 146 -6.50 1.73 -26.93
C LEU A 146 -5.51 0.89 -26.11
N PRO A 147 -5.92 0.36 -24.94
CA PRO A 147 -5.15 -0.67 -24.27
C PRO A 147 -4.91 -1.79 -25.27
N LEU A 148 -3.66 -2.25 -25.40
CA LEU A 148 -3.33 -3.37 -26.25
C LEU A 148 -4.24 -4.54 -25.84
N ARG A 149 -5.11 -4.99 -26.75
CA ARG A 149 -5.60 -6.37 -26.65
C ARG A 149 -4.33 -7.22 -26.58
N PRO A 150 -4.19 -8.15 -25.61
CA PRO A 150 -3.09 -9.09 -25.68
C PRO A 150 -3.19 -9.75 -27.05
N SER A 151 -2.21 -9.49 -27.92
CA SER A 151 -2.01 -10.35 -29.09
C SER A 151 -1.90 -11.78 -28.54
N PRO A 152 -2.46 -12.79 -29.22
CA PRO A 152 -2.03 -14.15 -28.93
C PRO A 152 -0.50 -14.14 -29.11
N GLU A 153 0.20 -14.36 -28.00
CA GLU A 153 1.66 -14.53 -28.01
C GLU A 153 2.00 -15.66 -29.01
N PRO A 154 3.19 -15.61 -29.64
CA PRO A 154 3.62 -16.68 -30.55
C PRO A 154 3.45 -18.02 -29.85
N GLU A 155 2.95 -19.02 -30.59
CA GLU A 155 2.76 -20.38 -30.11
C GLU A 155 3.89 -20.74 -29.15
N ALA A 156 3.50 -21.05 -27.91
CA ALA A 156 4.39 -21.55 -26.90
C ALA A 156 5.31 -22.58 -27.55
N GLU A 157 6.60 -22.24 -27.68
CA GLU A 157 7.59 -23.30 -27.78
C GLU A 157 7.33 -24.15 -26.55
N ALA A 158 6.94 -25.40 -26.82
CA ALA A 158 6.59 -26.38 -25.83
C ALA A 158 7.79 -26.59 -24.91
N VAL A 159 7.88 -25.74 -23.89
CA VAL A 159 8.46 -26.11 -22.62
C VAL A 159 7.52 -27.20 -22.14
N THR A 160 8.04 -28.42 -22.09
CA THR A 160 7.37 -29.54 -21.44
C THR A 160 7.23 -29.18 -19.96
N GLU A 161 6.19 -28.42 -19.64
CA GLU A 161 5.82 -28.08 -18.27
C GLU A 161 5.25 -29.33 -17.62
N ALA A 162 5.93 -29.75 -16.55
CA ALA A 162 5.33 -30.59 -15.54
C ALA A 162 4.04 -29.89 -15.07
N VAL A 163 2.96 -30.67 -14.99
CA VAL A 163 1.63 -30.25 -14.52
C VAL A 163 1.75 -29.27 -13.34
N THR A 164 1.54 -27.97 -13.57
CA THR A 164 1.46 -27.00 -12.48
C THR A 164 0.09 -27.13 -11.84
N ALA A 165 0.05 -27.64 -10.61
CA ALA A 165 -1.12 -27.49 -9.75
C ALA A 165 -1.54 -26.00 -9.69
N GLY A 166 -2.83 -25.71 -9.55
CA GLY A 166 -3.36 -24.34 -9.46
C GLY A 166 -2.77 -23.53 -8.28
N PRO A 167 -3.24 -22.29 -8.03
CA PRO A 167 -2.70 -21.45 -6.96
C PRO A 167 -2.79 -22.15 -5.60
N VAL A 168 -1.77 -21.97 -4.76
CA VAL A 168 -1.79 -22.53 -3.39
C VAL A 168 -2.80 -21.77 -2.52
N THR A 169 -3.35 -22.44 -1.52
CA THR A 169 -4.23 -21.79 -0.54
C THR A 169 -3.46 -21.44 0.72
N ARG A 170 -3.44 -20.15 1.07
CA ARG A 170 -2.98 -19.64 2.37
C ARG A 170 -4.09 -19.83 3.40
N LYS A 171 -3.81 -20.57 4.47
CA LYS A 171 -4.78 -20.99 5.49
C LYS A 171 -4.47 -20.41 6.86
N GLU A 172 -5.49 -20.29 7.70
CA GLU A 172 -5.29 -19.95 9.11
C GLU A 172 -4.55 -21.09 9.82
N ILE A 173 -3.34 -20.83 10.33
CA ILE A 173 -2.46 -21.87 10.86
C ILE A 173 -3.07 -22.66 12.03
N ARG A 174 -3.89 -22.01 12.88
CA ARG A 174 -4.56 -22.65 14.03
C ARG A 174 -5.75 -23.54 13.63
N MET A 175 -6.14 -23.52 12.36
CA MET A 175 -7.22 -24.34 11.78
C MET A 175 -6.70 -25.44 10.84
N MET A 176 -5.40 -25.40 10.47
CA MET A 176 -4.75 -26.43 9.65
C MET A 176 -4.67 -27.77 10.38
N SER A 177 -4.62 -28.87 9.63
CA SER A 177 -4.40 -30.19 10.25
C SER A 177 -3.01 -30.26 10.90
N PRO A 178 -2.81 -31.15 11.89
CA PRO A 178 -1.50 -31.35 12.49
C PRO A 178 -0.41 -31.68 11.45
N GLU A 179 -0.74 -32.45 10.41
CA GLU A 179 0.17 -32.81 9.33
C GLU A 179 0.59 -31.59 8.49
N GLU A 180 -0.37 -30.72 8.16
CA GLU A 180 -0.07 -29.48 7.43
C GLU A 180 0.78 -28.51 8.26
N GLN A 181 0.51 -28.40 9.57
CA GLN A 181 1.31 -27.58 10.49
C GLN A 181 2.75 -28.11 10.60
N GLN A 182 2.91 -29.43 10.77
CA GLN A 182 4.22 -30.08 10.83
C GLN A 182 4.99 -29.93 9.51
N ARG A 183 4.30 -30.06 8.36
CA ARG A 183 4.88 -29.84 7.04
C ARG A 183 5.41 -28.40 6.88
N TYR A 184 4.63 -27.40 7.31
CA TYR A 184 5.08 -26.01 7.32
C TYR A 184 6.34 -25.82 8.18
N ALA A 185 6.33 -26.32 9.42
CA ALA A 185 7.46 -26.18 10.32
C ALA A 185 8.72 -26.88 9.80
N ALA A 186 8.57 -28.06 9.18
CA ALA A 186 9.67 -28.78 8.54
C ALA A 186 10.27 -27.99 7.37
N ALA A 187 9.42 -27.42 6.50
CA ALA A 187 9.87 -26.58 5.38
C ALA A 187 10.61 -25.32 5.86
N VAL A 188 10.11 -24.64 6.91
CA VAL A 188 10.82 -23.49 7.51
C VAL A 188 12.18 -23.90 8.09
N LYS A 189 12.24 -25.01 8.83
CA LYS A 189 13.54 -25.54 9.33
C LYS A 189 14.49 -25.87 8.18
N LYS A 190 13.97 -26.40 7.07
CA LYS A 190 14.76 -26.67 5.87
C LYS A 190 15.31 -25.39 5.25
N MET A 191 14.53 -24.30 5.21
CA MET A 191 15.02 -22.99 4.77
C MET A 191 16.12 -22.43 5.69
N MET A 192 16.14 -22.81 6.97
CA MET A 192 17.16 -22.40 7.93
C MET A 192 18.47 -23.19 7.80
N GLU A 193 18.52 -24.26 7.01
CA GLU A 193 19.76 -25.00 6.77
C GLU A 193 20.73 -24.19 5.90
N ASN A 194 21.98 -24.13 6.32
CA ASN A 194 23.04 -23.48 5.55
C ASN A 194 23.43 -24.27 4.31
N THR A 195 23.79 -23.53 3.26
CA THR A 195 24.23 -24.10 1.99
C THR A 195 25.76 -24.12 1.85
N SER A 196 26.46 -23.10 2.38
CA SER A 196 27.90 -22.93 2.21
C SER A 196 28.62 -22.38 3.46
N GLY A 197 28.01 -22.51 4.64
CA GLY A 197 28.52 -21.98 5.92
C GLY A 197 27.52 -21.06 6.62
N PRO A 198 27.87 -20.43 7.75
CA PRO A 198 26.94 -19.54 8.44
C PRO A 198 26.42 -18.38 7.57
N GLU A 199 25.23 -17.88 7.88
CA GLU A 199 24.53 -16.83 7.10
C GLU A 199 24.25 -17.14 5.62
N SER A 200 24.39 -18.41 5.21
CA SER A 200 24.16 -18.85 3.82
C SER A 200 22.81 -19.53 3.61
N SER A 201 21.99 -19.62 4.66
CA SER A 201 20.66 -20.20 4.55
C SER A 201 19.72 -19.25 3.81
N GLU A 202 18.73 -19.84 3.17
CA GLU A 202 17.72 -19.09 2.44
C GLU A 202 16.84 -18.26 3.38
N PHE A 203 16.54 -18.80 4.56
CA PHE A 203 15.83 -18.07 5.61
C PHE A 203 16.62 -16.84 6.06
N PHE A 204 17.93 -16.95 6.27
CA PHE A 204 18.78 -15.81 6.65
C PHE A 204 18.78 -14.74 5.57
N ARG A 205 18.94 -15.13 4.29
CA ARG A 205 18.94 -14.19 3.16
C ARG A 205 17.63 -13.40 3.09
N LEU A 206 16.51 -14.09 3.22
CA LEU A 206 15.19 -13.48 3.18
C LEU A 206 14.96 -12.60 4.40
N ALA A 207 15.11 -13.13 5.62
CA ALA A 207 14.99 -12.36 6.87
C ALA A 207 15.87 -11.10 6.87
N GLY A 208 17.06 -11.22 6.26
CA GLY A 208 17.99 -10.13 6.04
C GLY A 208 17.35 -8.90 5.42
N TYR A 209 16.50 -9.08 4.40
CA TYR A 209 15.88 -8.00 3.61
C TYR A 209 15.05 -7.00 4.42
N HIS A 210 14.65 -7.37 5.63
CA HIS A 210 13.84 -6.50 6.48
C HIS A 210 14.66 -5.48 7.27
N GLY A 211 15.89 -5.80 7.69
CA GLY A 211 16.58 -4.98 8.68
C GLY A 211 18.07 -5.32 8.78
N TRP A 212 18.43 -6.18 9.74
CA TRP A 212 19.80 -6.66 9.91
C TRP A 212 20.13 -7.75 8.87
N PRO A 213 21.33 -7.79 8.27
CA PRO A 213 22.57 -7.11 8.66
C PRO A 213 22.74 -5.64 8.24
N GLY A 214 21.75 -5.03 7.60
CA GLY A 214 21.76 -3.60 7.27
C GLY A 214 22.53 -3.26 5.98
N ASN A 215 22.94 -2.00 5.87
CA ASN A 215 23.68 -1.47 4.72
C ASN A 215 25.21 -1.67 4.91
N GLY A 216 25.76 -2.74 4.36
CA GLY A 216 27.22 -2.93 4.25
C GLY A 216 27.73 -2.64 2.83
N ALA A 217 29.03 -2.36 2.69
CA ALA A 217 29.70 -2.21 1.40
C ALA A 217 29.66 -3.49 0.54
N GLU A 218 29.42 -4.66 1.15
CA GLU A 218 29.40 -5.96 0.46
C GLU A 218 28.00 -6.55 0.28
N ARG A 219 27.03 -6.19 1.14
CA ARG A 219 25.64 -6.65 1.04
C ARG A 219 24.68 -5.58 1.60
N ASN A 220 23.67 -5.23 0.82
CA ASN A 220 22.65 -4.26 1.21
C ASN A 220 21.36 -5.03 1.52
N TYR A 221 20.88 -4.99 2.77
CA TYR A 221 19.77 -5.81 3.25
C TYR A 221 18.65 -5.01 3.94
N SER A 222 18.78 -3.71 4.20
CA SER A 222 17.67 -2.94 4.81
C SER A 222 16.76 -2.35 3.72
N TYR A 223 15.85 -3.19 3.20
CA TYR A 223 14.94 -2.82 2.11
C TYR A 223 13.50 -2.55 2.55
N CYS A 224 13.13 -2.89 3.79
CA CYS A 224 11.75 -2.79 4.23
C CYS A 224 11.18 -1.38 4.02
N GLU A 225 9.94 -1.31 3.57
CA GLU A 225 9.23 -0.05 3.41
C GLU A 225 8.19 0.04 4.52
N HIS A 226 8.44 0.91 5.49
CA HIS A 226 7.49 1.28 6.55
C HIS A 226 7.20 2.77 6.43
N ARG A 227 6.01 3.21 6.85
CA ARG A 227 5.60 4.63 6.89
C ARG A 227 5.45 5.26 5.51
N GLN A 228 5.32 4.42 4.49
CA GLN A 228 5.16 4.81 3.10
C GLN A 228 3.96 4.10 2.50
N GLU A 229 3.32 4.71 1.51
CA GLU A 229 2.12 4.17 0.86
C GLU A 229 2.35 2.79 0.21
N THR A 230 3.61 2.42 -0.01
CA THR A 230 4.06 1.15 -0.56
C THR A 230 4.29 0.05 0.50
N PHE A 231 4.15 0.34 1.80
CA PHE A 231 4.24 -0.63 2.91
C PHE A 231 3.55 -1.97 2.62
N PRO A 232 2.24 -2.01 2.27
CA PRO A 232 1.57 -3.29 2.04
C PRO A 232 2.09 -3.98 0.77
N GLY A 233 2.46 -3.20 -0.24
CA GLY A 233 2.99 -3.71 -1.50
C GLY A 233 4.37 -4.35 -1.38
N TRP A 234 5.29 -3.73 -0.64
CA TRP A 234 6.62 -4.28 -0.38
C TRP A 234 6.53 -5.60 0.39
N HIS A 235 5.74 -5.63 1.46
CA HIS A 235 5.53 -6.84 2.27
C HIS A 235 4.82 -7.95 1.48
N ARG A 236 3.89 -7.63 0.57
CA ARG A 236 3.29 -8.61 -0.35
C ARG A 236 4.34 -9.27 -1.26
N ALA A 237 5.20 -8.49 -1.89
CA ALA A 237 6.29 -9.01 -2.72
C ALA A 237 7.28 -9.86 -1.89
N TYR A 238 7.53 -9.46 -0.65
CA TYR A 238 8.37 -10.18 0.29
C TYR A 238 7.79 -11.56 0.67
N LEU A 239 6.49 -11.63 0.93
CA LEU A 239 5.79 -12.88 1.23
C LEU A 239 5.76 -13.82 0.02
N ILE A 240 5.62 -13.30 -1.21
CA ILE A 240 5.69 -14.11 -2.43
C ILE A 240 7.09 -14.74 -2.56
N ALA A 241 8.15 -13.96 -2.32
CA ALA A 241 9.51 -14.48 -2.36
C ALA A 241 9.75 -15.56 -1.27
N PHE A 242 9.24 -15.34 -0.06
CA PHE A 242 9.33 -16.33 1.02
C PHE A 242 8.55 -17.60 0.72
N GLU A 243 7.32 -17.48 0.20
CA GLU A 243 6.49 -18.61 -0.14
C GLU A 243 7.11 -19.45 -1.28
N GLN A 244 7.77 -18.82 -2.26
CA GLN A 244 8.53 -19.56 -3.28
C GLN A 244 9.64 -20.41 -2.63
N SER A 245 10.43 -19.82 -1.73
CA SER A 245 11.49 -20.55 -1.03
C SER A 245 10.95 -21.63 -0.07
N LEU A 246 9.76 -21.41 0.51
CA LEU A 246 9.05 -22.41 1.31
C LEU A 246 8.63 -23.61 0.46
N ARG A 247 8.08 -23.35 -0.75
CA ARG A 247 7.72 -24.41 -1.71
C ARG A 247 8.96 -25.18 -2.17
N ASP A 248 10.08 -24.50 -2.43
CA ASP A 248 11.33 -25.15 -2.83
C ASP A 248 11.91 -26.00 -1.70
N ALA A 249 11.86 -25.52 -0.45
CA ALA A 249 12.27 -26.28 0.73
C ALA A 249 11.38 -27.52 0.95
N ASP A 250 10.07 -27.38 0.74
CA ASP A 250 9.13 -28.50 0.80
C ASP A 250 9.41 -29.56 -0.27
N ARG A 251 9.72 -29.16 -1.51
CA ARG A 251 10.20 -30.10 -2.56
C ARG A 251 11.50 -30.79 -2.16
N ALA A 252 12.43 -30.06 -1.54
CA ALA A 252 13.70 -30.61 -1.07
C ALA A 252 13.54 -31.64 0.06
N LEU A 253 12.41 -31.60 0.78
CA LEU A 253 12.02 -32.62 1.77
C LEU A 253 11.30 -33.83 1.14
N GLY A 254 11.10 -33.85 -0.18
CA GLY A 254 10.46 -34.94 -0.92
C GLY A 254 8.94 -34.79 -1.09
N ASN A 255 8.37 -33.63 -0.77
CA ASN A 255 6.96 -33.33 -0.96
C ASN A 255 6.71 -32.70 -2.36
N ASP A 256 5.44 -32.40 -2.66
CA ASP A 256 5.00 -31.89 -3.96
C ASP A 256 5.22 -30.38 -4.20
N GLY A 257 5.68 -29.62 -3.18
CA GLY A 257 5.86 -28.17 -3.24
C GLY A 257 4.55 -27.37 -3.36
N HIS A 258 3.38 -28.00 -3.23
CA HIS A 258 2.07 -27.34 -3.21
C HIS A 258 1.68 -27.00 -1.77
N ILE A 259 2.44 -26.07 -1.18
CA ILE A 259 2.25 -25.55 0.17
C ILE A 259 2.07 -24.03 0.13
N GLY A 260 1.01 -23.53 0.76
CA GLY A 260 0.78 -22.09 0.94
C GLY A 260 1.38 -21.60 2.25
N LEU A 261 1.87 -20.36 2.28
CA LEU A 261 2.31 -19.69 3.49
C LEU A 261 1.08 -19.42 4.37
N PRO A 262 0.94 -20.05 5.55
CA PRO A 262 -0.23 -19.83 6.35
C PRO A 262 -0.21 -18.43 7.00
N TYR A 263 -1.39 -17.97 7.42
CA TYR A 263 -1.54 -16.71 8.15
C TYR A 263 -1.93 -16.97 9.61
N TRP A 264 -1.70 -15.96 10.45
CA TRP A 264 -2.09 -15.94 11.85
C TRP A 264 -3.08 -14.81 12.13
N ASP A 265 -4.36 -15.16 12.21
CA ASP A 265 -5.49 -14.23 12.37
C ASP A 265 -5.68 -13.78 13.83
N VAL A 266 -4.62 -13.31 14.46
CA VAL A 266 -4.64 -12.83 15.84
C VAL A 266 -5.39 -11.51 15.98
N LEU A 267 -5.39 -10.71 14.92
CA LEU A 267 -6.01 -9.39 14.91
C LEU A 267 -7.53 -9.50 15.06
N ALA A 268 -8.20 -10.36 14.28
CA ALA A 268 -9.65 -10.54 14.37
C ALA A 268 -10.07 -11.65 15.34
N ARG A 269 -9.19 -12.65 15.57
CA ARG A 269 -9.43 -13.78 16.48
C ARG A 269 -8.23 -13.94 17.42
N PRO A 270 -8.16 -13.14 18.51
CA PRO A 270 -7.05 -13.16 19.46
C PRO A 270 -6.76 -14.56 20.02
N GLU A 271 -7.81 -15.36 20.21
CA GLU A 271 -7.70 -16.77 20.56
C GLU A 271 -8.54 -17.62 19.61
N LEU A 272 -7.98 -18.74 19.15
CA LEU A 272 -8.66 -19.72 18.30
C LEU A 272 -8.19 -21.12 18.69
N ASN A 273 -9.13 -22.05 18.92
CA ASN A 273 -8.84 -23.42 19.36
C ASN A 273 -7.90 -23.48 20.59
N GLY A 274 -8.09 -22.58 21.55
CA GLY A 274 -7.27 -22.50 22.77
C GLY A 274 -5.86 -21.94 22.55
N GLN A 275 -5.60 -21.32 21.39
CA GLN A 275 -4.27 -20.83 21.00
C GLN A 275 -4.31 -19.34 20.67
N VAL A 276 -3.45 -18.57 21.33
CA VAL A 276 -3.14 -17.19 20.93
C VAL A 276 -2.01 -17.26 19.91
N VAL A 277 -0.79 -17.58 20.34
CA VAL A 277 0.30 -17.96 19.43
C VAL A 277 0.09 -19.42 18.97
N PRO A 278 0.27 -19.73 17.67
CA PRO A 278 0.08 -21.10 17.16
C PRO A 278 0.98 -22.10 17.88
N SER A 279 0.42 -23.23 18.35
CA SER A 279 1.15 -24.24 19.12
C SER A 279 2.35 -24.79 18.36
N ILE A 280 2.24 -24.99 17.04
CA ILE A 280 3.36 -25.45 16.20
C ILE A 280 4.54 -24.46 16.19
N VAL A 281 4.25 -23.16 16.28
CA VAL A 281 5.28 -22.12 16.38
C VAL A 281 5.92 -22.18 17.75
N LYS A 282 5.13 -22.31 18.83
CA LYS A 282 5.67 -22.46 20.19
C LYS A 282 6.54 -23.72 20.35
N GLU A 283 6.12 -24.83 19.74
CA GLU A 283 6.83 -26.12 19.80
C GLU A 283 8.21 -26.07 19.13
N HIS A 284 8.33 -25.37 18.01
CA HIS A 284 9.54 -25.41 17.18
C HIS A 284 10.38 -24.13 17.20
N PHE A 285 9.78 -23.02 17.60
CA PHE A 285 10.34 -21.68 17.53
C PHE A 285 9.96 -20.82 18.74
N GLY A 286 9.37 -21.41 19.80
CA GLY A 286 8.97 -20.68 20.99
C GLY A 286 10.11 -20.43 21.99
N ASN A 287 9.76 -19.91 23.15
CA ASN A 287 10.70 -19.55 24.22
C ASN A 287 11.61 -20.72 24.60
N GLY A 288 12.91 -20.45 24.71
CA GLY A 288 13.92 -21.46 25.00
C GLY A 288 14.37 -22.28 23.78
N THR A 289 13.75 -22.08 22.61
CA THR A 289 14.31 -22.57 21.34
C THR A 289 15.43 -21.62 20.92
N ALA A 290 16.66 -22.11 20.84
CA ALA A 290 17.76 -21.32 20.33
C ALA A 290 17.57 -21.08 18.82
N VAL A 291 17.84 -19.85 18.36
CA VAL A 291 18.06 -19.58 16.93
C VAL A 291 19.12 -20.57 16.44
N PRO A 292 18.87 -21.35 15.35
CA PRO A 292 19.83 -22.35 14.92
C PRO A 292 21.22 -21.75 14.75
N ARG A 293 22.19 -22.22 15.54
CA ARG A 293 23.54 -21.64 15.59
C ARG A 293 24.21 -21.56 14.23
N ALA A 294 23.88 -22.53 13.37
CA ALA A 294 24.29 -22.54 11.98
C ALA A 294 23.93 -21.22 11.26
N LEU A 295 22.79 -20.59 11.53
CA LEU A 295 22.39 -19.34 10.88
C LEU A 295 23.35 -18.17 11.12
N LEU A 296 24.18 -18.20 12.17
CA LEU A 296 24.97 -17.06 12.63
C LEU A 296 26.47 -17.38 12.58
N ASP A 297 27.26 -16.52 11.91
CA ASP A 297 28.71 -16.68 11.84
C ASP A 297 29.41 -16.08 13.08
N GLU A 298 30.01 -16.92 13.91
CA GLU A 298 30.78 -16.50 15.09
C GLU A 298 32.17 -15.93 14.74
N SER A 299 32.67 -16.18 13.53
CA SER A 299 34.02 -15.81 13.09
C SER A 299 34.11 -14.44 12.42
N LEU A 300 32.96 -13.81 12.12
CA LEU A 300 32.93 -12.50 11.47
C LEU A 300 33.46 -11.40 12.41
N PRO A 301 34.28 -10.46 11.88
CA PRO A 301 34.99 -9.48 12.70
C PRO A 301 34.05 -8.55 13.49
N PRO A 302 34.51 -8.02 14.63
CA PRO A 302 33.75 -7.07 15.44
C PRO A 302 33.51 -5.77 14.65
N GLY A 303 32.25 -5.52 14.33
CA GLY A 303 31.73 -4.28 13.73
C GLY A 303 30.31 -4.01 14.22
N GLY A 304 29.61 -2.97 13.73
CA GLY A 304 28.25 -2.64 14.18
C GLY A 304 27.24 -3.81 14.10
N ALA A 305 27.42 -4.71 13.12
CA ALA A 305 26.64 -5.93 12.97
C ALA A 305 26.92 -7.01 14.05
N ALA A 306 28.08 -6.95 14.73
CA ALA A 306 28.46 -7.94 15.76
C ALA A 306 27.63 -7.80 17.04
N HIS A 307 27.23 -6.58 17.42
CA HIS A 307 26.33 -6.38 18.56
C HIS A 307 24.93 -6.92 18.27
N GLN A 308 24.37 -6.62 17.08
CA GLN A 308 23.05 -7.12 16.66
C GLN A 308 23.04 -8.66 16.57
N ARG A 309 24.08 -9.25 15.96
CA ARG A 309 24.30 -10.71 15.95
C ARG A 309 24.34 -11.30 17.35
N LYS A 310 25.17 -10.74 18.23
CA LYS A 310 25.34 -11.20 19.60
C LYS A 310 24.02 -11.09 20.37
N ARG A 311 23.23 -10.06 20.12
CA ARG A 311 21.92 -9.88 20.73
C ARG A 311 20.93 -10.97 20.29
N LEU A 312 20.75 -11.18 18.99
CA LEU A 312 19.90 -12.26 18.48
C LEU A 312 20.33 -13.64 19.01
N TRP A 313 21.63 -13.82 19.21
CA TRP A 313 22.18 -15.01 19.83
C TRP A 313 21.86 -15.16 21.31
N ASP A 314 22.14 -14.13 22.11
CA ASP A 314 22.02 -14.17 23.57
C ASP A 314 20.56 -14.18 24.02
N GLU A 315 19.71 -13.37 23.38
CA GLU A 315 18.28 -13.27 23.71
C GLU A 315 17.46 -14.41 23.07
N GLY A 316 17.89 -14.92 21.92
CA GLY A 316 17.21 -16.01 21.21
C GLY A 316 15.77 -15.67 20.85
N TYR A 317 14.86 -16.64 20.97
CA TYR A 317 13.43 -16.41 20.84
C TYR A 317 12.81 -16.20 22.23
N ALA A 318 12.25 -15.01 22.45
CA ALA A 318 11.62 -14.55 23.68
C ALA A 318 10.26 -13.91 23.34
N ILE A 319 9.35 -14.75 22.86
CA ILE A 319 7.97 -14.41 22.52
C ILE A 319 7.13 -14.21 23.79
N ALA A 320 6.24 -13.22 23.75
CA ALA A 320 5.36 -12.89 24.85
C ALA A 320 4.43 -14.05 25.25
N ASP A 321 4.02 -14.07 26.52
CA ASP A 321 3.05 -15.04 27.03
C ASP A 321 1.66 -14.86 26.39
N ASP A 322 0.95 -15.96 26.15
CA ASP A 322 -0.36 -15.95 25.49
C ASP A 322 -1.40 -15.14 26.28
N ALA A 323 -1.39 -15.22 27.63
CA ALA A 323 -2.37 -14.51 28.46
C ALA A 323 -2.13 -12.99 28.43
N ASP A 324 -0.86 -12.58 28.50
CA ASP A 324 -0.47 -11.16 28.40
C ASP A 324 -0.76 -10.61 27.01
N LEU A 325 -0.42 -11.36 25.95
CA LEU A 325 -0.67 -10.97 24.57
C LEU A 325 -2.18 -10.82 24.31
N LYS A 326 -2.99 -11.81 24.70
CA LYS A 326 -4.46 -11.74 24.54
C LYS A 326 -5.07 -10.58 25.31
N ARG A 327 -4.73 -10.43 26.60
CA ARG A 327 -5.22 -9.33 27.44
C ARG A 327 -4.93 -7.98 26.78
N THR A 328 -3.73 -7.84 26.22
CA THR A 328 -3.30 -6.59 25.61
C THR A 328 -4.02 -6.32 24.29
N ILE A 329 -4.13 -7.31 23.41
CA ILE A 329 -4.87 -7.21 22.13
C ILE A 329 -6.33 -6.78 22.36
N GLU A 330 -7.00 -7.40 23.33
CA GLU A 330 -8.39 -7.07 23.70
C GLU A 330 -8.48 -5.66 24.29
N SER A 331 -7.56 -5.27 25.18
CA SER A 331 -7.55 -3.93 25.78
C SER A 331 -7.35 -2.81 24.75
N GLN A 332 -6.56 -3.09 23.70
CA GLN A 332 -6.24 -2.14 22.64
C GLN A 332 -7.26 -2.15 21.50
N ARG A 333 -8.32 -2.96 21.60
CA ARG A 333 -9.44 -2.99 20.65
C ARG A 333 -8.97 -3.21 19.20
N LEU A 334 -7.93 -4.04 19.02
CA LEU A 334 -7.37 -4.35 17.70
C LEU A 334 -8.41 -4.88 16.71
N PRO A 335 -9.36 -5.75 17.11
CA PRO A 335 -10.44 -6.18 16.21
C PRO A 335 -11.25 -5.01 15.62
N GLU A 336 -11.47 -3.92 16.38
CA GLU A 336 -12.14 -2.72 15.89
C GLU A 336 -11.24 -1.87 14.99
N LYS A 337 -9.94 -1.76 15.30
CA LYS A 337 -8.96 -1.05 14.47
C LYS A 337 -8.85 -1.65 13.05
N ILE A 338 -9.04 -2.96 12.91
CA ILE A 338 -9.18 -3.63 11.61
C ILE A 338 -10.39 -3.11 10.83
N GLY A 339 -11.52 -2.91 11.51
CA GLY A 339 -12.71 -2.34 10.90
C GLY A 339 -12.45 -0.96 10.35
N ASP A 340 -11.73 -0.13 11.08
CA ASP A 340 -11.31 1.19 10.60
C ASP A 340 -10.45 1.07 9.34
N ALA A 341 -9.40 0.22 9.36
CA ALA A 341 -8.50 0.00 8.23
C ALA A 341 -9.23 -0.50 6.96
N LEU A 342 -10.19 -1.42 7.11
CA LEU A 342 -10.97 -1.98 5.99
C LEU A 342 -11.85 -0.96 5.27
N TRP A 343 -12.35 0.04 6.01
CA TRP A 343 -13.36 0.98 5.53
C TRP A 343 -12.85 2.41 5.40
N ILE A 344 -11.53 2.62 5.38
CA ILE A 344 -10.94 3.91 5.01
C ILE A 344 -11.30 4.20 3.55
N ARG A 345 -12.25 5.12 3.32
CA ARG A 345 -12.60 5.61 1.99
C ARG A 345 -11.80 6.84 1.54
N GLN A 346 -10.80 7.21 2.34
CA GLN A 346 -9.87 8.27 1.98
C GLN A 346 -8.84 7.70 1.01
N HIS A 347 -8.06 8.58 0.38
CA HIS A 347 -7.01 8.21 -0.57
C HIS A 347 -6.15 7.02 -0.10
N TYR A 348 -5.83 6.07 -0.99
CA TYR A 348 -4.99 4.87 -0.77
C TYR A 348 -3.92 5.01 0.34
N ARG A 349 -3.09 6.07 0.30
CA ARG A 349 -2.08 6.37 1.34
C ARG A 349 -2.61 6.28 2.78
N ALA A 350 -3.82 6.72 3.05
CA ALA A 350 -4.44 6.68 4.38
C ALA A 350 -4.77 5.26 4.85
N ALA A 351 -5.04 4.34 3.93
CA ALA A 351 -5.27 2.93 4.24
C ALA A 351 -3.95 2.14 4.34
N SER A 352 -2.97 2.49 3.51
CA SER A 352 -1.70 1.78 3.43
C SER A 352 -0.72 2.08 4.57
N THR A 353 -0.76 3.28 5.14
CA THR A 353 0.24 3.73 6.13
C THR A 353 -0.30 4.88 7.00
N TYR A 354 0.51 5.34 7.95
CA TYR A 354 0.28 6.56 8.71
C TYR A 354 0.09 7.77 7.77
N GLY A 355 -1.16 8.15 7.56
CA GLY A 355 -1.58 9.31 6.78
C GLY A 355 -2.29 10.37 7.63
N THR A 356 -2.80 11.43 6.98
CA THR A 356 -3.60 12.49 7.63
C THR A 356 -5.01 12.03 8.06
N SER A 357 -5.25 10.72 8.05
CA SER A 357 -6.51 10.09 8.40
C SER A 357 -6.68 10.06 9.91
N SER A 358 -7.90 10.33 10.38
CA SER A 358 -8.30 10.15 11.79
C SER A 358 -8.60 8.68 12.15
N ARG A 359 -8.31 7.74 11.25
CA ARG A 359 -8.56 6.30 11.36
C ARG A 359 -7.26 5.51 11.24
N ASP A 360 -7.25 4.32 11.82
CA ASP A 360 -6.09 3.42 11.82
C ASP A 360 -5.91 2.75 10.45
N SER A 361 -4.68 2.82 9.92
CA SER A 361 -4.29 2.18 8.65
C SER A 361 -4.01 0.68 8.85
N VAL A 362 -3.66 -0.06 7.78
CA VAL A 362 -3.19 -1.45 7.93
C VAL A 362 -1.86 -1.57 8.70
N GLU A 363 -1.05 -0.52 8.71
CA GLU A 363 0.26 -0.49 9.39
C GLU A 363 0.14 -0.32 10.91
N THR A 364 -0.94 0.32 11.38
CA THR A 364 -1.16 0.57 12.81
C THR A 364 -1.38 -0.72 13.65
N PRO A 365 -2.33 -1.61 13.30
CA PRO A 365 -2.46 -2.89 14.00
C PRO A 365 -1.26 -3.82 13.74
N HIS A 366 -0.55 -3.64 12.62
CA HIS A 366 0.71 -4.32 12.35
C HIS A 366 1.79 -3.97 13.40
N ASP A 367 2.06 -2.68 13.61
CA ASP A 367 3.09 -2.19 14.54
C ASP A 367 2.80 -2.64 15.97
N LEU A 368 1.52 -2.63 16.37
CA LEU A 368 1.10 -3.10 17.68
C LEU A 368 1.45 -4.57 17.89
N ILE A 369 1.15 -5.46 16.94
CA ILE A 369 1.50 -6.89 17.10
C ILE A 369 3.02 -7.09 17.16
N HIS A 370 3.81 -6.33 16.39
CA HIS A 370 5.27 -6.39 16.49
C HIS A 370 5.76 -6.11 17.91
N VAL A 371 5.36 -4.97 18.50
CA VAL A 371 5.85 -4.59 19.82
C VAL A 371 5.29 -5.49 20.94
N LEU A 372 4.12 -6.09 20.74
CA LEU A 372 3.49 -6.99 21.72
C LEU A 372 4.05 -8.41 21.72
N CYS A 373 4.61 -8.88 20.60
CA CYS A 373 5.05 -10.27 20.48
C CYS A 373 6.37 -10.59 21.19
N GLY A 374 7.13 -9.60 21.70
CA GLY A 374 8.43 -9.84 22.34
C GLY A 374 9.59 -9.96 21.34
N PHE A 375 10.78 -10.35 21.79
CA PHE A 375 11.97 -10.43 20.91
C PHE A 375 12.01 -11.76 20.12
N PRO A 376 12.37 -11.75 18.82
CA PRO A 376 12.84 -10.60 18.03
C PRO A 376 11.73 -9.80 17.34
N MET A 377 10.46 -10.18 17.45
CA MET A 377 9.32 -9.54 16.78
C MET A 377 9.20 -8.03 17.05
N LYS A 378 9.56 -7.57 18.26
CA LYS A 378 9.54 -6.16 18.67
C LYS A 378 10.68 -5.31 18.10
N SER A 379 11.65 -5.92 17.43
CA SER A 379 12.82 -5.22 16.88
C SER A 379 12.73 -5.13 15.36
N LEU A 380 12.69 -3.92 14.80
CA LEU A 380 12.69 -3.70 13.35
C LEU A 380 13.87 -4.44 12.66
N MET A 381 15.02 -4.50 13.34
CA MET A 381 16.22 -5.13 12.81
C MET A 381 16.13 -6.66 12.75
N HIS A 382 15.43 -7.28 13.72
CA HIS A 382 15.46 -8.73 13.90
C HIS A 382 14.12 -9.44 13.67
N ALA A 383 13.00 -8.73 13.54
CA ALA A 383 11.67 -9.32 13.52
C ALA A 383 11.53 -10.47 12.51
N ALA A 384 12.07 -10.28 11.30
CA ALA A 384 12.00 -11.29 10.24
C ALA A 384 12.80 -12.59 10.50
N PHE A 385 13.65 -12.63 11.52
CA PHE A 385 14.38 -13.83 11.94
C PHE A 385 13.51 -14.81 12.76
N HIS A 386 12.27 -14.47 13.06
CA HIS A 386 11.33 -15.36 13.74
C HIS A 386 10.19 -15.79 12.79
N PRO A 387 9.83 -17.10 12.71
CA PRO A 387 8.77 -17.58 11.82
C PRO A 387 7.39 -16.92 11.99
N LEU A 388 7.07 -16.44 13.20
CA LEU A 388 5.83 -15.69 13.48
C LEU A 388 5.71 -14.38 12.67
N PHE A 389 6.83 -13.77 12.25
CA PHE A 389 6.86 -12.61 11.37
C PHE A 389 6.09 -12.88 10.08
N TRP A 390 6.41 -13.98 9.42
CA TRP A 390 5.83 -14.34 8.13
C TRP A 390 4.34 -14.66 8.24
N LEU A 391 3.93 -15.30 9.34
CA LEU A 391 2.52 -15.58 9.63
C LEU A 391 1.71 -14.30 9.90
N HIS A 392 2.30 -13.37 10.67
CA HIS A 392 1.72 -12.06 10.94
C HIS A 392 1.56 -11.24 9.67
N HIS A 393 2.64 -11.08 8.89
CA HIS A 393 2.60 -10.35 7.63
C HIS A 393 1.69 -11.01 6.59
N CYS A 394 1.57 -12.34 6.58
CA CYS A 394 0.59 -13.03 5.72
C CYS A 394 -0.86 -12.65 6.08
N ASN A 395 -1.15 -12.39 7.35
CA ASN A 395 -2.45 -11.86 7.79
C ASN A 395 -2.61 -10.35 7.52
N ILE A 396 -1.53 -9.56 7.58
CA ILE A 396 -1.55 -8.15 7.13
C ILE A 396 -1.81 -8.05 5.62
N ASP A 397 -1.21 -8.93 4.82
CA ASP A 397 -1.46 -9.04 3.39
C ASP A 397 -2.91 -9.43 3.09
N ARG A 398 -3.47 -10.33 3.90
CA ARG A 398 -4.89 -10.70 3.85
C ARG A 398 -5.82 -9.53 4.18
N LEU A 399 -5.49 -8.75 5.21
CA LEU A 399 -6.21 -7.52 5.57
C LEU A 399 -6.15 -6.50 4.43
N TYR A 400 -4.98 -6.32 3.83
CA TYR A 400 -4.79 -5.44 2.68
C TYR A 400 -5.60 -5.90 1.46
N GLU A 401 -5.61 -7.20 1.16
CA GLU A 401 -6.43 -7.75 0.07
C GLU A 401 -7.93 -7.52 0.30
N ALA A 402 -8.41 -7.73 1.54
CA ALA A 402 -9.80 -7.45 1.90
C ALA A 402 -10.14 -5.95 1.79
N TYR A 403 -9.18 -5.06 2.08
CA TYR A 403 -9.34 -3.62 1.85
C TYR A 403 -9.46 -3.30 0.35
N LEU A 404 -8.64 -3.92 -0.52
CA LEU A 404 -8.69 -3.70 -1.96
C LEU A 404 -10.03 -4.16 -2.57
N GLU A 405 -10.59 -5.28 -2.10
CA GLU A 405 -11.94 -5.72 -2.52
C GLU A 405 -13.02 -4.69 -2.18
N ASN A 406 -12.91 -4.04 -1.02
CA ASN A 406 -13.86 -3.02 -0.58
C ASN A 406 -13.63 -1.64 -1.24
N ASN A 407 -12.44 -1.42 -1.82
CA ASN A 407 -12.02 -0.13 -2.38
C ASN A 407 -11.36 -0.33 -3.76
N PRO A 408 -12.12 -0.72 -4.80
CA PRO A 408 -11.59 -1.11 -6.11
C PRO A 408 -10.88 0.03 -6.87
N ASP A 409 -11.14 1.29 -6.49
CA ASP A 409 -10.47 2.45 -7.09
C ASP A 409 -9.06 2.71 -6.52
N SER A 410 -8.63 1.97 -5.49
CA SER A 410 -7.34 2.18 -4.79
C SER A 410 -6.12 2.23 -5.73
N GLN A 411 -6.06 1.35 -6.74
CA GLN A 411 -4.98 1.35 -7.72
C GLN A 411 -4.93 2.65 -8.51
N ARG A 412 -6.10 3.14 -8.95
CA ARG A 412 -6.24 4.37 -9.73
C ARG A 412 -5.91 5.60 -8.88
N GLU A 413 -6.30 5.58 -7.62
CA GLU A 413 -5.97 6.66 -6.67
C GLU A 413 -4.46 6.78 -6.48
N PHE A 414 -3.78 5.66 -6.25
CA PHE A 414 -2.33 5.65 -6.09
C PHE A 414 -1.62 6.16 -7.36
N GLU A 415 -2.00 5.64 -8.54
CA GLU A 415 -1.46 6.09 -9.83
C GLU A 415 -1.68 7.60 -10.04
N ALA A 416 -2.90 8.09 -9.86
CA ALA A 416 -3.25 9.50 -10.06
C ALA A 416 -2.51 10.44 -9.09
N ASN A 417 -2.23 10.00 -7.87
CA ASN A 417 -1.45 10.78 -6.91
C ASN A 417 0.01 10.91 -7.33
N GLN A 418 0.61 9.82 -7.80
CA GLN A 418 1.97 9.88 -8.33
C GLN A 418 2.04 10.76 -9.57
N GLU A 419 1.08 10.66 -10.49
CA GLU A 419 0.96 11.56 -11.64
C GLU A 419 0.90 13.04 -11.20
N ARG A 420 0.01 13.38 -10.26
CA ARG A 420 -0.10 14.75 -9.72
C ARG A 420 1.21 15.22 -9.10
N SER A 421 1.90 14.35 -8.36
CA SER A 421 3.20 14.64 -7.76
C SER A 421 4.28 14.91 -8.82
N ARG A 422 4.29 14.15 -9.93
CA ARG A 422 5.17 14.40 -11.08
C ARG A 422 4.95 15.79 -11.69
N PHE A 423 3.70 16.28 -11.75
CA PHE A 423 3.37 17.61 -12.30
C PHE A 423 3.69 18.78 -11.36
N VAL A 424 3.38 18.64 -10.06
CA VAL A 424 3.50 19.74 -9.08
C VAL A 424 4.94 19.90 -8.56
N ASN A 425 5.68 18.81 -8.36
CA ASN A 425 6.95 18.82 -7.62
C ASN A 425 8.19 18.61 -8.51
N ARG A 426 8.12 19.01 -9.79
CA ARG A 426 9.22 18.91 -10.79
C ARG A 426 10.58 19.51 -10.33
N ARG A 427 10.60 20.30 -9.25
CA ARG A 427 11.79 20.93 -8.65
C ARG A 427 12.28 20.31 -7.33
N LYS A 428 11.53 19.39 -6.71
CA LYS A 428 11.85 18.80 -5.39
C LYS A 428 12.20 17.31 -5.41
N GLY A 429 12.27 16.66 -6.58
CA GLY A 429 12.77 15.28 -6.69
C GLY A 429 11.89 14.23 -5.98
N THR A 430 10.58 14.47 -5.84
CA THR A 430 9.67 13.46 -5.28
C THR A 430 9.65 12.22 -6.16
N HIS A 431 9.92 11.06 -5.55
CA HIS A 431 10.10 9.79 -6.25
C HIS A 431 8.75 9.18 -6.66
N ASP A 432 8.77 8.71 -7.89
CA ASP A 432 7.83 7.79 -8.53
C ASP A 432 7.50 6.49 -7.80
N ARG A 433 6.82 6.52 -6.64
CA ARG A 433 6.65 5.28 -5.86
C ARG A 433 5.83 4.21 -6.57
N TYR A 434 4.87 4.56 -7.43
CA TYR A 434 4.02 3.57 -8.12
C TYR A 434 4.81 2.72 -9.12
N ASP A 435 5.86 3.30 -9.70
CA ASP A 435 6.74 2.68 -10.69
C ASP A 435 8.16 2.44 -10.17
N GLU A 436 8.37 2.54 -8.85
CA GLU A 436 9.66 2.26 -8.20
C GLU A 436 9.83 0.77 -7.93
N TRP A 437 11.04 0.26 -8.13
CA TRP A 437 11.32 -1.15 -7.90
C TRP A 437 11.24 -1.47 -6.40
N LEU A 438 10.34 -2.37 -6.03
CA LEU A 438 10.27 -2.97 -4.69
C LEU A 438 11.47 -3.89 -4.50
N LYS A 439 12.61 -3.30 -4.16
CA LYS A 439 13.86 -4.03 -3.98
C LYS A 439 13.72 -5.03 -2.84
N PRO A 440 14.33 -6.22 -2.96
CA PRO A 440 15.07 -6.75 -4.11
C PRO A 440 14.24 -7.70 -5.00
N PHE A 441 12.91 -7.52 -5.05
CA PHE A 441 11.99 -8.54 -5.55
C PHE A 441 11.80 -8.50 -7.08
N TYR A 442 11.57 -9.70 -7.64
CA TYR A 442 11.28 -9.92 -9.05
C TYR A 442 9.99 -10.73 -9.19
N LEU A 443 9.31 -10.60 -10.32
CA LEU A 443 8.11 -11.37 -10.63
C LEU A 443 8.42 -12.88 -10.76
N PRO A 444 7.53 -13.78 -10.31
CA PRO A 444 7.65 -15.22 -10.51
C PRO A 444 7.67 -15.63 -12.01
N GLY A 445 8.28 -16.77 -12.34
CA GLY A 445 8.15 -17.43 -13.66
C GLY A 445 8.98 -16.87 -14.82
N GLY A 446 9.81 -15.84 -14.62
CA GLY A 446 10.71 -15.34 -15.68
C GLY A 446 11.96 -16.22 -15.84
N ALA A 447 12.31 -16.60 -17.08
CA ALA A 447 13.61 -17.20 -17.41
C ALA A 447 14.74 -16.34 -16.83
N ARG A 448 15.31 -16.76 -15.69
CA ARG A 448 16.27 -15.99 -14.88
C ARG A 448 15.82 -14.54 -14.58
N GLY A 449 14.79 -14.37 -13.76
CA GLY A 449 14.74 -13.32 -12.73
C GLY A 449 14.96 -11.84 -13.12
N ASN A 450 14.67 -11.40 -14.35
CA ASN A 450 14.98 -10.03 -14.79
C ASN A 450 13.80 -9.05 -14.80
N ARG A 451 12.58 -9.49 -14.44
CA ARG A 451 11.39 -8.61 -14.37
C ARG A 451 11.17 -8.14 -12.94
N LYS A 452 11.56 -6.90 -12.65
CA LYS A 452 11.40 -6.26 -11.34
C LYS A 452 9.94 -6.26 -10.86
N PHE A 453 9.73 -6.44 -9.56
CA PHE A 453 8.43 -6.29 -8.92
C PHE A 453 8.19 -4.80 -8.58
N TYR A 454 7.02 -4.26 -8.90
CA TYR A 454 6.66 -2.87 -8.66
C TYR A 454 5.33 -2.78 -7.90
N PRO A 455 5.02 -1.67 -7.22
CA PRO A 455 3.75 -1.52 -6.49
C PRO A 455 2.53 -1.69 -7.37
N ARG A 456 2.56 -1.30 -8.65
CA ARG A 456 1.46 -1.57 -9.59
C ARG A 456 1.10 -3.07 -9.74
N HIS A 457 2.03 -3.99 -9.51
CA HIS A 457 1.76 -5.42 -9.58
C HIS A 457 1.08 -5.95 -8.30
N THR A 458 1.13 -5.20 -7.20
CA THR A 458 0.60 -5.66 -5.91
C THR A 458 -0.91 -5.62 -5.87
N PHE A 459 -1.58 -5.00 -6.84
CA PHE A 459 -3.05 -4.92 -6.93
C PHE A 459 -3.71 -6.13 -7.61
N ASP A 460 -2.94 -7.09 -8.13
CA ASP A 460 -3.46 -8.27 -8.84
C ASP A 460 -2.73 -9.54 -8.41
N ILE A 461 -3.15 -10.12 -7.28
CA ILE A 461 -2.55 -11.35 -6.73
C ILE A 461 -2.85 -12.58 -7.58
N ALA A 462 -3.96 -12.58 -8.32
CA ALA A 462 -4.31 -13.68 -9.21
C ALA A 462 -3.29 -13.82 -10.34
N ARG A 463 -2.78 -12.69 -10.83
CA ARG A 463 -1.77 -12.66 -11.89
C ARG A 463 -0.34 -12.78 -11.40
N TYR A 464 -0.01 -12.19 -10.25
CA TYR A 464 1.39 -12.03 -9.81
C TYR A 464 1.74 -12.77 -8.51
N GLY A 465 0.77 -13.30 -7.78
CA GLY A 465 0.95 -13.94 -6.47
C GLY A 465 0.98 -15.47 -6.52
N ASP A 466 0.18 -16.11 -7.37
CA ASP A 466 0.02 -17.58 -7.40
C ASP A 466 -0.46 -18.18 -6.06
N TYR A 467 -1.32 -17.44 -5.35
CA TYR A 467 -1.97 -17.87 -4.12
C TYR A 467 -3.39 -17.32 -4.00
N VAL A 468 -4.20 -17.95 -3.14
CA VAL A 468 -5.51 -17.49 -2.69
C VAL A 468 -5.62 -17.62 -1.18
N TYR A 469 -6.54 -16.89 -0.56
CA TYR A 469 -6.89 -17.05 0.86
C TYR A 469 -8.10 -17.97 1.03
N ASP A 470 -8.05 -18.86 2.02
CA ASP A 470 -9.20 -19.72 2.38
C ASP A 470 -10.41 -18.92 2.89
N ALA A 471 -10.18 -17.78 3.52
CA ALA A 471 -11.20 -16.91 4.08
C ALA A 471 -10.77 -15.45 4.01
N LEU A 472 -11.17 -14.70 2.99
CA LEU A 472 -10.79 -13.29 2.83
C LEU A 472 -11.72 -12.32 3.60
N HIS A 473 -12.99 -12.66 3.76
CA HIS A 473 -13.97 -11.77 4.38
C HIS A 473 -13.78 -11.65 5.90
N LEU A 474 -13.14 -10.56 6.29
CA LEU A 474 -13.07 -10.12 7.68
C LEU A 474 -14.45 -9.59 8.09
N ARG A 475 -15.02 -10.14 9.15
CA ARG A 475 -16.24 -9.60 9.79
C ARG A 475 -15.79 -8.63 10.88
N PRO A 476 -15.66 -7.32 10.62
CA PRO A 476 -15.37 -6.38 11.69
C PRO A 476 -16.50 -6.47 12.73
N ALA A 477 -16.14 -6.35 14.01
CA ALA A 477 -17.15 -6.23 15.05
C ALA A 477 -18.09 -5.06 14.69
N GLN A 478 -19.40 -5.27 14.75
CA GLN A 478 -20.36 -4.18 14.61
C GLN A 478 -20.13 -3.19 15.76
N ALA A 479 -19.52 -2.05 15.46
CA ALA A 479 -19.39 -0.96 16.41
C ALA A 479 -20.45 0.11 16.08
N MET A 480 -21.53 0.16 16.86
CA MET A 480 -22.10 1.46 17.21
C MET A 480 -21.23 2.00 18.33
N THR A 481 -20.28 2.88 18.04
CA THR A 481 -19.41 3.44 19.07
C THR A 481 -19.63 4.94 19.20
N GLU A 482 -19.76 5.37 20.46
CA GLU A 482 -19.43 6.74 20.85
C GLU A 482 -18.08 7.13 20.23
N ARG A 483 -17.89 8.40 19.89
CA ARG A 483 -16.63 8.88 19.32
C ARG A 483 -15.48 8.56 20.29
N PRO A 484 -14.42 7.87 19.85
CA PRO A 484 -13.29 7.56 20.70
C PRO A 484 -12.55 8.85 21.10
N VAL A 485 -11.96 8.81 22.29
CA VAL A 485 -11.05 9.82 22.83
C VAL A 485 -9.64 9.24 22.78
N TYR A 486 -8.71 9.95 22.16
CA TYR A 486 -7.35 9.48 21.96
C TYR A 486 -6.36 10.33 22.76
N ALA A 487 -5.38 9.68 23.38
CA ALA A 487 -4.12 10.34 23.67
C ALA A 487 -3.26 10.33 22.39
N VAL A 488 -2.85 11.51 21.92
CA VAL A 488 -2.11 11.67 20.66
C VAL A 488 -0.68 12.14 20.94
N PHE A 489 0.29 11.43 20.36
CA PHE A 489 1.68 11.87 20.27
C PHE A 489 1.90 12.38 18.86
N GLU A 490 1.98 13.69 18.73
CA GLU A 490 2.11 14.36 17.44
C GLU A 490 3.57 14.38 16.98
N ASP A 491 3.79 14.27 15.67
CA ASP A 491 5.09 14.46 15.02
C ASP A 491 6.25 13.63 15.63
N VAL A 492 6.01 12.34 15.92
CA VAL A 492 7.05 11.43 16.42
C VAL A 492 8.10 11.20 15.33
N ASP A 493 9.28 11.82 15.50
CA ASP A 493 10.41 11.69 14.58
C ASP A 493 11.25 10.43 14.87
N ILE A 494 11.00 9.36 14.13
CA ILE A 494 11.71 8.09 14.32
C ILE A 494 13.20 8.17 13.96
N ASN A 495 13.65 9.18 13.20
CA ASN A 495 15.07 9.34 12.89
C ASN A 495 15.91 9.59 14.15
N ALA A 496 15.28 10.17 15.15
CA ALA A 496 15.92 10.47 16.42
C ALA A 496 15.81 9.31 17.41
N LEU A 497 15.10 8.22 17.08
CA LEU A 497 14.94 7.06 17.95
C LEU A 497 16.00 5.98 17.64
N PRO A 498 16.68 5.43 18.66
CA PRO A 498 17.68 4.39 18.45
C PRO A 498 17.07 3.02 18.12
N CYS A 499 15.83 2.77 18.53
CA CYS A 499 15.16 1.48 18.41
C CYS A 499 13.62 1.64 18.43
N SER A 500 12.91 0.52 18.48
CA SER A 500 11.45 0.51 18.62
C SER A 500 11.04 0.82 20.06
N TYR A 501 9.89 1.46 20.21
CA TYR A 501 9.33 1.85 21.51
C TYR A 501 7.87 1.45 21.66
N THR A 502 7.47 1.17 22.89
CA THR A 502 6.07 1.10 23.32
C THR A 502 5.76 2.31 24.20
N LEU A 503 4.72 3.05 23.86
CA LEU A 503 4.22 4.18 24.64
C LEU A 503 3.05 3.72 25.48
N HIS A 504 3.16 3.75 26.80
CA HIS A 504 2.12 3.35 27.75
C HIS A 504 1.43 4.58 28.33
N ALA A 505 0.12 4.73 28.12
CA ALA A 505 -0.67 5.85 28.61
C ALA A 505 -1.41 5.53 29.91
N PHE A 506 -1.52 6.53 30.78
CA PHE A 506 -2.21 6.50 32.06
C PHE A 506 -3.12 7.73 32.17
N ILE A 507 -4.29 7.56 32.78
CA ILE A 507 -5.30 8.62 32.94
C ILE A 507 -5.48 8.96 34.41
N TYR A 508 -5.24 10.21 34.77
CA TYR A 508 -5.44 10.74 36.11
C TYR A 508 -6.49 11.86 36.11
N PRO A 509 -7.23 12.08 37.21
CA PRO A 509 -8.05 13.28 37.36
C PRO A 509 -7.22 14.56 37.31
N THR A 510 -7.78 15.64 36.75
CA THR A 510 -7.16 16.97 36.77
C THR A 510 -6.88 17.41 38.22
N GLY A 511 -5.63 17.77 38.52
CA GLY A 511 -5.19 18.17 39.85
C GLY A 511 -4.69 17.03 40.75
N ALA A 512 -4.63 15.79 40.27
CA ALA A 512 -3.96 14.70 40.98
C ALA A 512 -2.46 15.01 41.16
N GLU A 513 -1.93 14.79 42.37
CA GLU A 513 -0.51 15.01 42.72
C GLU A 513 0.45 13.99 42.09
N ALA A 514 -0.05 12.99 41.34
CA ALA A 514 0.79 11.98 40.71
C ALA A 514 1.66 12.60 39.60
N THR A 515 2.89 12.98 39.96
CA THR A 515 3.84 13.62 39.04
C THR A 515 4.46 12.64 38.03
N THR A 516 4.28 11.33 38.22
CA THR A 516 4.92 10.30 37.39
C THR A 516 4.11 9.00 37.43
N PRO A 517 3.85 8.33 36.29
CA PRO A 517 3.32 6.97 36.30
C PRO A 517 4.22 6.02 37.09
N PRO A 518 3.67 4.92 37.65
CA PRO A 518 4.49 3.93 38.33
C PRO A 518 5.46 3.28 37.34
N LEU A 519 6.74 3.24 37.71
CA LEU A 519 7.70 2.34 37.07
C LEU A 519 7.68 1.04 37.87
N GLY A 520 7.10 0.00 37.27
CA GLY A 520 7.00 -1.31 37.87
C GLY A 520 8.23 -2.18 37.56
N PRO A 521 8.45 -3.29 38.28
CA PRO A 521 9.55 -4.21 37.98
C PRO A 521 9.42 -4.89 36.61
N THR A 522 8.23 -4.94 36.03
CA THR A 522 7.95 -5.52 34.70
C THR A 522 6.91 -4.71 33.94
N ILE A 523 6.86 -4.86 32.61
CA ILE A 523 5.81 -4.22 31.80
C ILE A 523 4.42 -4.69 32.19
N ALA A 524 4.25 -5.97 32.50
CA ALA A 524 2.98 -6.49 33.00
C ALA A 524 2.51 -5.74 34.27
N SER A 525 3.43 -5.44 35.20
CA SER A 525 3.09 -4.76 36.45
C SER A 525 2.60 -3.32 36.29
N ILE A 526 3.03 -2.60 35.25
CA ILE A 526 2.52 -1.25 34.98
C ILE A 526 1.14 -1.29 34.30
N MET A 527 0.83 -2.38 33.60
CA MET A 527 -0.48 -2.57 32.97
C MET A 527 -1.58 -2.91 33.99
N ASP A 528 -1.21 -3.39 35.17
CA ASP A 528 -2.13 -3.65 36.29
C ASP A 528 -2.49 -2.36 37.07
N ASP A 529 -1.86 -1.22 36.77
CA ASP A 529 -2.16 0.04 37.44
C ASP A 529 -3.62 0.47 37.16
N PRO A 530 -4.37 0.91 38.17
CA PRO A 530 -5.75 1.34 37.99
C PRO A 530 -5.89 2.59 37.10
N ASN A 531 -4.83 3.28 36.70
CA ASN A 531 -4.88 4.40 35.78
C ASN A 531 -4.43 4.02 34.37
N TYR A 532 -3.93 2.80 34.16
CA TYR A 532 -3.44 2.34 32.87
C TYR A 532 -4.54 2.36 31.79
N ALA A 533 -4.31 3.10 30.72
CA ALA A 533 -5.32 3.42 29.71
C ALA A 533 -5.10 2.70 28.38
N GLY A 534 -3.86 2.39 28.03
CA GLY A 534 -3.52 1.65 26.83
C GLY A 534 -2.11 1.90 26.34
N LEU A 535 -1.79 1.44 25.14
CA LEU A 535 -0.47 1.61 24.54
C LEU A 535 -0.50 1.93 23.05
N GLY A 536 0.60 2.53 22.58
CA GLY A 536 0.89 2.76 21.17
C GLY A 536 2.26 2.16 20.81
N GLY A 537 2.36 1.58 19.62
CA GLY A 537 3.62 1.04 19.10
C GLY A 537 4.33 2.03 18.21
N VAL A 538 5.65 2.18 18.40
CA VAL A 538 6.55 2.87 17.47
C VAL A 538 7.54 1.84 16.96
N PHE A 539 7.22 1.24 15.81
CA PHE A 539 8.13 0.31 15.16
C PHE A 539 9.16 1.09 14.34
N ALA A 540 10.41 1.04 14.80
CA ALA A 540 11.52 1.85 14.29
C ALA A 540 12.88 1.19 14.56
N GLY A 541 13.90 1.63 13.82
CA GLY A 541 15.28 1.22 14.03
C GLY A 541 16.23 2.39 13.83
N LYS A 542 17.47 2.24 14.30
CA LYS A 542 18.46 3.31 14.29
C LYS A 542 18.73 3.82 12.87
N ALA A 543 18.61 5.14 12.69
CA ALA A 543 18.71 5.77 11.37
C ALA A 543 20.06 5.51 10.66
N ASP A 544 21.18 5.36 11.36
CA ASP A 544 22.48 5.12 10.73
C ASP A 544 22.62 3.73 10.07
N VAL A 545 21.74 2.78 10.39
CA VAL A 545 21.76 1.40 9.85
C VAL A 545 20.52 1.05 9.02
N CYS A 546 19.49 1.89 8.99
CA CYS A 546 18.23 1.63 8.26
C CYS A 546 17.87 2.79 7.30
N THR A 547 17.99 2.55 5.99
CA THR A 547 17.65 3.53 4.94
C THR A 547 16.19 3.99 5.01
N ASN A 548 15.28 3.08 5.34
CA ASN A 548 13.86 3.41 5.43
C ASN A 548 13.58 4.39 6.57
N CYS A 549 14.20 4.17 7.73
CA CYS A 549 14.05 5.07 8.86
C CYS A 549 14.54 6.49 8.51
N GLN A 550 15.73 6.62 7.87
CA GLN A 550 16.31 7.91 7.44
C GLN A 550 15.37 8.78 6.58
N ASN A 551 14.51 8.15 5.80
CA ASN A 551 13.65 8.82 4.82
C ASN A 551 12.18 8.90 5.28
N SER A 552 11.89 8.50 6.52
CA SER A 552 10.53 8.52 7.07
C SER A 552 10.18 9.92 7.59
N ASP A 553 9.02 10.42 7.18
CA ASP A 553 8.42 11.62 7.76
C ASP A 553 7.95 11.33 9.21
N PRO A 554 7.96 12.32 10.11
CA PRO A 554 7.32 12.21 11.42
C PRO A 554 5.83 11.86 11.30
N PHE A 555 5.29 11.20 12.32
CA PHE A 555 3.92 10.69 12.30
C PHE A 555 3.26 10.73 13.69
N ASP A 556 1.93 10.65 13.71
CA ASP A 556 1.17 10.60 14.96
C ASP A 556 1.04 9.17 15.49
N VAL A 557 1.22 8.99 16.80
CA VAL A 557 0.82 7.77 17.52
C VAL A 557 -0.45 8.07 18.31
N ARG A 558 -1.46 7.20 18.20
CA ARG A 558 -2.76 7.38 18.88
C ARG A 558 -3.06 6.21 19.80
N ILE A 559 -3.43 6.51 21.03
CA ILE A 559 -3.81 5.52 22.05
C ILE A 559 -5.27 5.76 22.43
N ASP A 560 -6.16 4.79 22.21
CA ASP A 560 -7.57 4.90 22.61
C ASP A 560 -7.67 4.80 24.13
N VAL A 561 -8.10 5.89 24.78
CA VAL A 561 -8.23 5.98 26.24
C VAL A 561 -9.69 6.02 26.69
N SER A 562 -10.64 5.84 25.77
CA SER A 562 -12.08 5.98 26.00
C SER A 562 -12.57 5.04 27.10
N ALA A 563 -12.14 3.78 27.06
CA ALA A 563 -12.55 2.77 28.03
C ALA A 563 -12.10 3.14 29.46
N ARG A 564 -10.89 3.70 29.60
CA ARG A 564 -10.33 4.09 30.90
C ARG A 564 -10.99 5.36 31.45
N LEU A 565 -11.23 6.37 30.61
CA LEU A 565 -11.99 7.56 31.02
C LEU A 565 -13.37 7.18 31.56
N LYS A 566 -14.07 6.29 30.85
CA LYS A 566 -15.38 5.77 31.28
C LYS A 566 -15.30 4.99 32.59
N ALA A 567 -14.29 4.13 32.74
CA ALA A 567 -14.08 3.36 33.96
C ALA A 567 -13.79 4.25 35.19
N LEU A 568 -13.12 5.38 34.99
CA LEU A 568 -12.83 6.38 36.03
C LEU A 568 -13.97 7.39 36.24
N GLY A 569 -15.00 7.40 35.38
CA GLY A 569 -16.06 8.39 35.41
C GLY A 569 -15.60 9.81 35.07
N LEU A 570 -14.54 9.94 34.27
CA LEU A 570 -13.94 11.23 33.88
C LEU A 570 -14.36 11.63 32.47
N SER A 571 -14.57 12.93 32.26
CA SER A 571 -14.58 13.50 30.91
C SER A 571 -13.16 13.79 30.43
N ALA A 572 -12.97 13.97 29.12
CA ALA A 572 -11.68 14.39 28.57
C ALA A 572 -11.16 15.71 29.18
N ALA A 573 -12.05 16.62 29.59
CA ALA A 573 -11.68 17.88 30.21
C ALA A 573 -11.25 17.75 31.69
N ASP A 574 -11.65 16.66 32.35
CA ASP A 574 -11.37 16.40 33.77
C ASP A 574 -10.22 15.40 33.97
N ALA A 575 -9.49 15.10 32.90
CA ALA A 575 -8.44 14.10 32.87
C ALA A 575 -7.11 14.65 32.35
N VAL A 576 -6.01 14.10 32.88
CA VAL A 576 -4.64 14.34 32.44
C VAL A 576 -4.06 13.00 32.00
N VAL A 577 -3.41 13.00 30.83
CA VAL A 577 -2.67 11.83 30.33
C VAL A 577 -1.25 11.89 30.86
N LYS A 578 -0.72 10.75 31.30
CA LYS A 578 0.70 10.55 31.57
C LYS A 578 1.22 9.35 30.81
N VAL A 579 2.50 9.36 30.48
CA VAL A 579 3.07 8.39 29.53
C VAL A 579 4.41 7.88 30.02
N VAL A 580 4.63 6.59 29.85
CA VAL A 580 5.94 5.94 29.97
C VAL A 580 6.32 5.36 28.62
N ALA A 581 7.53 5.66 28.15
CA ALA A 581 8.09 4.99 26.98
C ALA A 581 8.97 3.83 27.43
N VAL A 582 8.88 2.70 26.74
CA VAL A 582 9.63 1.47 27.00
C VAL A 582 10.30 1.07 25.68
N ASP A 583 11.59 0.80 25.69
CA ASP A 583 12.30 0.38 24.49
C ASP A 583 12.26 -1.14 24.26
N GLU A 584 12.91 -1.60 23.19
CA GLU A 584 13.03 -3.03 22.88
C GLU A 584 13.89 -3.84 23.86
N GLU A 585 14.60 -3.21 24.81
CA GLU A 585 15.33 -3.87 25.91
C GLU A 585 14.55 -3.85 27.23
N GLU A 586 13.31 -3.36 27.20
CA GLU A 586 12.42 -3.19 28.36
C GLU A 586 12.92 -2.15 29.37
N GLU A 587 13.79 -1.22 28.93
CA GLU A 587 14.22 -0.10 29.75
C GLU A 587 13.18 1.03 29.72
N TYR A 588 12.84 1.53 30.92
CA TYR A 588 11.94 2.66 31.08
C TYR A 588 12.63 3.97 30.75
N MET A 589 11.95 4.79 29.95
CA MET A 589 12.42 6.10 29.54
C MET A 589 11.47 7.18 30.04
N ALA A 590 12.02 8.15 30.77
CA ALA A 590 11.24 9.28 31.28
C ALA A 590 10.83 10.22 30.13
N VAL A 591 9.53 10.32 29.89
CA VAL A 591 8.94 11.33 28.99
C VAL A 591 8.73 12.61 29.83
N GLY A 592 9.60 13.62 29.67
CA GLY A 592 9.65 14.79 30.54
C GLY A 592 9.30 16.13 29.85
N ASN A 593 8.72 17.06 30.62
CA ASN A 593 8.33 18.43 30.22
C ASN A 593 9.56 19.33 29.92
N PRO A 594 9.45 20.37 29.06
CA PRO A 594 10.56 21.00 28.34
C PRO A 594 11.21 22.15 29.13
N THR A 595 12.33 21.91 29.83
CA THR A 595 13.11 23.05 30.39
C THR A 595 14.63 22.95 30.29
N THR A 596 15.22 21.89 29.73
CA THR A 596 16.69 21.82 29.60
C THR A 596 17.13 21.61 28.16
N ARG A 597 17.77 22.64 27.62
CA ARG A 597 18.39 22.71 26.28
C ARG A 597 19.66 21.84 26.16
N ALA A 598 19.76 20.80 26.98
CA ALA A 598 20.89 19.90 27.03
C ALA A 598 20.37 18.45 27.00
N GLN A 599 20.73 17.73 25.93
CA GLN A 599 20.56 16.30 25.63
C GLN A 599 19.46 15.97 24.60
N GLY A 600 19.89 15.32 23.50
CA GLY A 600 19.09 14.95 22.33
C GLY A 600 18.03 13.88 22.58
N TRP A 601 17.27 13.57 21.53
CA TRP A 601 16.12 12.63 21.36
C TRP A 601 15.01 12.62 22.43
N ARG A 602 15.29 12.99 23.67
CA ARG A 602 14.37 13.21 24.79
C ARG A 602 13.31 14.29 24.53
N ALA A 603 13.45 15.07 23.46
CA ALA A 603 12.51 16.09 23.00
C ALA A 603 11.58 15.63 21.85
N VAL A 604 11.72 14.39 21.37
CA VAL A 604 11.05 13.87 20.16
C VAL A 604 9.64 13.35 20.46
N LEU A 605 9.42 12.79 21.64
CA LEU A 605 8.09 12.45 22.14
C LEU A 605 7.45 13.70 22.75
N ARG A 606 7.13 14.69 21.92
CA ARG A 606 6.30 15.82 22.37
C ARG A 606 4.89 15.27 22.60
N ALA A 607 4.55 15.03 23.86
CA ALA A 607 3.15 14.92 24.25
C ALA A 607 2.53 16.30 24.08
N VAL A 608 1.90 16.56 22.93
CA VAL A 608 0.80 17.52 22.92
C VAL A 608 -0.32 16.80 23.65
N GLU A 609 -0.35 16.94 24.98
CA GLU A 609 -1.38 16.38 25.85
C GLU A 609 -2.73 17.04 25.48
N ARG A 610 -3.39 16.53 24.43
CA ARG A 610 -4.78 16.84 24.07
C ARG A 610 -5.53 15.52 24.00
N LEU A 611 -6.56 15.40 24.81
CA LEU A 611 -7.59 14.37 24.75
C LEU A 611 -8.66 14.73 23.71
#